data_AF-A0A061PIC3-F1
#
_entry.id   AF-A0A061PIC3-F1
#
_cell.length_a   1.000
_cell.length_b   1.000
_cell.length_c   1.000
_cell.angle_alpha   90.00
_cell.angle_beta   90.00
_cell.angle_gamma   90.00
#
_symmetry.space_group_name_H-M   'P 1'
#
loop_
_entity.id
_entity.type
_entity.pdbx_description
1 polymer ?
#
loop_
_entity_poly.entity_id
_entity_poly.type
_entity_poly.pdbx_seq_one_letter_code
_entity_poly.pdbx_strand_id
1 'polypeptide(L)'
;MPPELAVKAAFLHDIGHYTWYGEDGEWNFHSYKENDIHAIKGAERAHKLLIRLGEDRKSAKEIALAILLHTDSYLPSGDLQLTPLQMVVSQADEANEEPDGLHHYRMIDEKEALQRIRDLDELVQQTSKAYEKQSS
;
A
#
# COMPACT_ATOMS: atom_id res chain seq x y z
N MET A 1 0.67 -11.15 -13.98
CA MET A 1 0.34 -10.97 -12.55
C MET A 1 -1.12 -10.56 -12.47
N PRO A 2 -1.93 -11.14 -11.56
CA PRO A 2 -3.34 -10.76 -11.41
C PRO A 2 -3.48 -9.29 -11.00
N PRO A 3 -4.25 -8.46 -11.74
CA PRO A 3 -4.45 -7.04 -11.42
C PRO A 3 -5.01 -6.80 -10.00
N GLU A 4 -5.87 -7.70 -9.53
CA GLU A 4 -6.50 -7.64 -8.21
C GLU A 4 -5.48 -7.62 -7.06
N LEU A 5 -4.38 -8.39 -7.17
CA LEU A 5 -3.35 -8.41 -6.12
C LEU A 5 -2.61 -7.08 -6.04
N ALA A 6 -2.32 -6.47 -7.20
CA ALA A 6 -1.65 -5.16 -7.25
C ALA A 6 -2.53 -4.07 -6.64
N VAL A 7 -3.82 -4.04 -6.98
CA VAL A 7 -4.73 -3.03 -6.42
C VAL A 7 -4.93 -3.23 -4.93
N LYS A 8 -5.08 -4.46 -4.43
CA LYS A 8 -5.18 -4.72 -2.98
C LYS A 8 -3.90 -4.31 -2.25
N ALA A 9 -2.73 -4.62 -2.80
CA ALA A 9 -1.45 -4.25 -2.19
C ALA A 9 -1.25 -2.73 -2.18
N ALA A 10 -1.48 -2.05 -3.31
CA ALA A 10 -1.40 -0.60 -3.40
C ALA A 10 -2.45 0.11 -2.54
N PHE A 11 -3.65 -0.45 -2.36
CA PHE A 11 -4.66 0.16 -1.49
C PHE A 11 -4.31 0.05 0.00
N LEU A 12 -3.58 -1.00 0.38
CA LEU A 12 -3.29 -1.34 1.78
C LEU A 12 -1.86 -0.98 2.23
N HIS A 13 -0.99 -0.46 1.36
CA HIS A 13 0.44 -0.25 1.65
C HIS A 13 0.66 0.54 2.95
N ASP A 14 -0.10 1.61 3.14
CA ASP A 14 0.02 2.49 4.30
C ASP A 14 -0.89 2.16 5.48
N ILE A 15 -1.56 1.01 5.49
CA ILE A 15 -2.46 0.63 6.60
C ILE A 15 -1.73 0.48 7.95
N GLY A 16 -0.39 0.47 7.94
CA GLY A 16 0.47 0.46 9.12
C GLY A 16 0.79 1.84 9.71
N HIS A 17 0.42 2.93 9.03
CA HIS A 17 0.66 4.28 9.54
C HIS A 17 -0.04 4.52 10.87
N TYR A 18 0.63 5.31 11.71
CA TYR A 18 0.01 6.00 12.82
C TYR A 18 0.59 7.40 12.88
N THR A 19 -0.24 8.37 13.26
CA THR A 19 0.21 9.74 13.45
C THR A 19 1.02 9.83 14.74
N TRP A 20 2.30 10.19 14.62
CA TRP A 20 3.13 10.60 15.74
C TRP A 20 3.00 12.12 15.86
N TYR A 21 2.32 12.58 16.90
CA TYR A 21 2.31 13.99 17.25
C TYR A 21 3.44 14.26 18.25
N GLY A 22 4.20 15.32 18.02
CA GLY A 22 5.16 15.85 18.98
C GLY A 22 4.45 16.42 20.22
N GLU A 23 5.24 16.82 21.22
CA GLU A 23 4.73 17.45 22.45
C GLU A 23 3.96 18.77 22.19
N ASP A 24 4.19 19.39 21.04
CA ASP A 24 3.54 20.59 20.52
C ASP A 24 2.28 20.32 19.67
N GLY A 25 1.96 19.05 19.40
CA GLY A 25 0.84 18.65 18.54
C GLY A 25 1.16 18.70 17.04
N GLU A 26 2.40 19.03 16.66
CA GLU A 26 2.84 19.05 15.27
C GLU A 26 3.43 17.68 14.87
N TRP A 27 3.43 17.38 13.57
CA TRP A 27 4.01 16.13 13.07
C TRP A 27 5.54 16.19 13.13
N ASN A 28 6.17 15.27 13.87
CA ASN A 28 7.62 15.18 13.97
C ASN A 28 8.19 14.25 12.88
N PHE A 29 8.43 14.81 11.69
CA PHE A 29 8.95 14.06 10.54
C PHE A 29 10.29 13.34 10.79
N HIS A 30 11.20 13.95 11.55
CA HIS A 30 12.51 13.35 11.81
C HIS A 30 12.40 12.11 12.70
N SER A 31 11.66 12.20 13.81
CA SER A 31 11.40 11.05 14.69
C SER A 31 10.64 9.94 13.98
N TYR A 32 9.67 10.32 13.14
CA TYR A 32 8.96 9.40 12.26
C TYR A 32 9.96 8.64 11.38
N LYS A 33 10.74 9.34 10.55
CA LYS A 33 11.68 8.69 9.62
C LYS A 33 12.67 7.73 10.32
N GLU A 34 13.16 8.07 11.50
CA GLU A 34 14.13 7.25 12.23
C GLU A 34 13.53 6.00 12.89
N ASN A 35 12.25 6.03 13.28
CA ASN A 35 11.63 4.98 14.10
C ASN A 35 10.47 4.29 13.42
N ASP A 36 10.15 4.68 12.20
CA ASP A 36 8.97 4.22 11.53
C ASP A 36 9.15 2.82 10.94
N ILE A 37 8.13 2.02 11.22
CA ILE A 37 8.02 0.60 10.86
C ILE A 37 6.65 0.34 10.24
N HIS A 38 6.01 1.37 9.65
CA HIS A 38 4.66 1.28 9.07
C HIS A 38 4.55 0.11 8.10
N ALA A 39 5.54 -0.11 7.24
CA ALA A 39 5.58 -1.24 6.33
C ALA A 39 5.48 -2.60 7.06
N ILE A 40 6.21 -2.78 8.16
CA ILE A 40 6.17 -4.02 8.97
C ILE A 40 4.79 -4.22 9.60
N LYS A 41 4.24 -3.19 10.25
CA LYS A 41 2.90 -3.24 10.87
C LYS A 41 1.80 -3.41 9.82
N GLY A 42 1.95 -2.74 8.69
CA GLY A 42 1.05 -2.75 7.55
C GLY A 42 0.97 -4.14 6.95
N ALA A 43 2.11 -4.79 6.74
CA ALA A 43 2.19 -6.16 6.26
C ALA A 43 1.47 -7.15 7.19
N GLU A 44 1.69 -7.08 8.51
CA GLU A 44 0.98 -7.93 9.48
C GLU A 44 -0.54 -7.69 9.46
N ARG A 45 -0.93 -6.42 9.52
CA ARG A 45 -2.34 -6.02 9.59
C ARG A 45 -3.09 -6.40 8.32
N ALA A 46 -2.52 -6.13 7.15
CA ALA A 46 -3.10 -6.48 5.86
C ALA A 46 -3.25 -7.99 5.70
N HIS A 47 -2.20 -8.76 6.00
CA HIS A 47 -2.26 -10.22 5.94
C HIS A 47 -3.41 -10.76 6.82
N LYS A 48 -3.48 -10.30 8.08
CA LYS A 48 -4.51 -10.72 9.02
C LYS A 48 -5.92 -10.33 8.58
N LEU A 49 -6.09 -9.13 8.03
CA LEU A 49 -7.36 -8.63 7.51
C LEU A 49 -7.84 -9.48 6.33
N LEU A 50 -6.97 -9.69 5.33
CA LEU A 50 -7.28 -10.46 4.12
C LEU A 50 -7.68 -11.90 4.46
N ILE A 51 -6.94 -12.57 5.36
CA ILE A 51 -7.30 -13.91 5.83
C ILE A 51 -8.68 -13.94 6.47
N ARG A 52 -9.05 -12.93 7.27
CA ARG A 52 -10.38 -12.84 7.90
C ARG A 52 -11.50 -12.59 6.89
N LEU A 53 -11.19 -11.93 5.78
CA LEU A 53 -12.12 -11.67 4.68
C LEU A 53 -12.24 -12.85 3.70
N GLY A 54 -11.47 -13.93 3.91
CA GLY A 54 -11.54 -15.14 3.10
C GLY A 54 -10.59 -15.17 1.89
N GLU A 55 -9.61 -14.27 1.83
CA GLU A 55 -8.56 -14.28 0.81
C GLU A 55 -7.75 -15.58 0.86
N ASP A 56 -7.27 -16.04 -0.29
CA ASP A 56 -6.32 -17.15 -0.34
C ASP A 56 -5.03 -16.80 0.41
N ARG A 57 -4.47 -17.79 1.14
CA ARG A 57 -3.26 -17.62 1.94
C ARG A 57 -2.05 -17.22 1.09
N LYS A 58 -1.94 -17.75 -0.13
CA LYS A 58 -0.82 -17.40 -1.02
C LYS A 58 -0.95 -15.95 -1.48
N SER A 59 -2.14 -15.54 -1.92
CA SER A 59 -2.45 -14.15 -2.28
C SER A 59 -2.21 -13.18 -1.13
N ALA A 60 -2.72 -13.48 0.06
CA ALA A 60 -2.52 -12.65 1.25
C ALA A 60 -1.04 -12.49 1.61
N LYS A 61 -0.24 -13.56 1.47
CA LYS A 61 1.22 -13.51 1.66
C LYS A 61 1.89 -12.62 0.61
N GLU A 62 1.54 -12.74 -0.66
CA GLU A 62 2.12 -11.94 -1.75
C GLU A 62 1.80 -10.45 -1.57
N ILE A 63 0.56 -10.12 -1.20
CA ILE A 63 0.15 -8.76 -0.85
C ILE A 63 0.94 -8.24 0.35
N ALA A 64 1.05 -9.01 1.42
CA ALA A 64 1.79 -8.60 2.62
C ALA A 64 3.28 -8.35 2.34
N LEU A 65 3.90 -9.14 1.46
CA LEU A 65 5.29 -8.91 1.04
C LEU A 65 5.43 -7.66 0.17
N ALA A 66 4.44 -7.35 -0.66
CA ALA A 66 4.40 -6.10 -1.43
C ALA A 66 4.26 -4.88 -0.52
N ILE A 67 3.41 -4.97 0.50
CA ILE A 67 3.26 -3.94 1.53
C ILE A 67 4.52 -3.82 2.38
N LEU A 68 5.20 -4.92 2.69
CA LEU A 68 6.47 -4.82 3.41
C LEU A 68 7.49 -4.05 2.54
N LEU A 69 7.64 -4.44 1.28
CA LEU A 69 8.72 -3.95 0.42
C LEU A 69 8.34 -2.75 -0.47
N HIS A 70 7.30 -2.00 -0.13
CA HIS A 70 6.91 -0.82 -0.93
C HIS A 70 7.86 0.36 -0.73
N THR A 71 8.53 0.43 0.43
CA THR A 71 9.57 1.39 0.78
C THR A 71 10.78 0.67 1.38
N ASP A 72 11.97 1.23 1.24
CA ASP A 72 13.23 0.73 1.81
C ASP A 72 13.68 1.49 3.06
N SER A 73 12.92 2.51 3.48
CA SER A 73 13.27 3.44 4.56
C SER A 73 13.63 2.80 5.91
N TYR A 74 13.07 1.63 6.20
CA TYR A 74 13.27 0.89 7.47
C TYR A 74 14.27 -0.28 7.34
N LEU A 75 14.78 -0.54 6.13
CA LEU A 75 15.70 -1.66 5.87
C LEU A 75 17.16 -1.22 6.00
N PRO A 76 18.07 -2.10 6.47
CA PRO A 76 19.49 -1.85 6.37
C PRO A 76 19.92 -1.78 4.90
N SER A 77 21.00 -1.05 4.61
CA SER A 77 21.52 -0.92 3.24
C SER A 77 21.80 -2.27 2.60
N GLY A 78 21.31 -2.48 1.39
CA GLY A 78 21.49 -3.69 0.59
C GLY A 78 20.59 -3.71 -0.63
N ASP A 79 20.79 -4.69 -1.51
CA ASP A 79 19.99 -4.86 -2.72
C ASP A 79 18.95 -5.97 -2.53
N LEU A 80 17.69 -5.67 -2.84
CA LEU A 80 16.61 -6.65 -2.88
C LEU A 80 16.13 -6.86 -4.31
N GLN A 81 15.95 -8.13 -4.68
CA GLN A 81 15.31 -8.49 -5.94
C GLN A 81 13.80 -8.52 -5.74
N LEU A 82 13.13 -7.47 -6.22
CA LEU A 82 11.68 -7.34 -6.12
C LEU A 82 10.98 -8.16 -7.21
N THR A 83 9.87 -8.78 -6.83
CA THR A 83 8.92 -9.38 -7.77
C THR A 83 8.16 -8.29 -8.52
N PRO A 84 7.55 -8.58 -9.68
CA PRO A 84 6.74 -7.59 -10.40
C PRO A 84 5.63 -6.95 -9.55
N LEU A 85 5.05 -7.67 -8.59
CA LEU A 85 4.03 -7.12 -7.67
C LEU A 85 4.63 -6.04 -6.77
N GLN A 86 5.75 -6.37 -6.12
CA GLN A 86 6.45 -5.45 -5.22
C GLN A 86 6.94 -4.22 -5.98
N MET A 87 7.48 -4.40 -7.19
CA MET A 87 7.94 -3.30 -8.04
C MET A 87 6.82 -2.33 -8.38
N VAL A 88 5.67 -2.83 -8.81
CA VAL A 88 4.53 -1.97 -9.21
C VAL A 88 3.99 -1.19 -8.01
N VAL A 89 3.93 -1.82 -6.83
CA VAL A 89 3.44 -1.14 -5.61
C VAL A 89 4.41 -0.04 -5.18
N SER A 90 5.71 -0.32 -5.15
CA SER A 90 6.75 0.68 -4.84
C SER A 90 6.75 1.85 -5.83
N GLN A 91 6.66 1.57 -7.14
CA GLN A 91 6.60 2.62 -8.16
C GLN A 91 5.32 3.47 -8.09
N ALA A 92 4.19 2.85 -7.72
CA ALA A 92 2.93 3.56 -7.57
C ALA A 92 2.94 4.49 -6.35
N ASP A 93 3.61 4.07 -5.27
CA ASP A 93 3.81 4.86 -4.07
C ASP A 93 4.72 6.07 -4.33
N GLU A 94 5.92 5.84 -4.90
CA GLU A 94 6.87 6.90 -5.30
C GLU A 94 6.23 7.95 -6.23
N ALA A 95 5.34 7.52 -7.14
CA ALA A 95 4.66 8.42 -8.06
C ALA A 95 3.64 9.34 -7.36
N ASN A 96 3.20 9.01 -6.15
CA ASN A 96 2.24 9.77 -5.35
C ASN A 96 2.91 10.61 -4.24
N GLU A 97 4.20 10.40 -3.96
CA GLU A 97 4.95 11.19 -2.99
C GLU A 97 5.06 12.68 -3.42
N GLU A 98 4.85 13.57 -2.45
CA GLU A 98 5.11 15.01 -2.58
C GLU A 98 6.34 15.39 -1.75
N PRO A 99 7.10 16.44 -2.15
CA PRO A 99 8.19 16.96 -1.33
C PRO A 99 7.76 17.21 0.11
N ASP A 100 8.63 16.86 1.06
CA ASP A 100 8.44 17.07 2.51
C ASP A 100 7.20 16.38 3.13
N GLY A 101 6.62 15.36 2.47
CA GLY A 101 5.50 14.59 3.04
C GLY A 101 4.18 15.38 3.10
N LEU A 102 4.05 16.45 2.31
CA LEU A 102 2.89 17.35 2.35
C LEU A 102 1.56 16.67 2.01
N HIS A 103 1.59 15.51 1.36
CA HIS A 103 0.40 14.74 1.02
C HIS A 103 -0.40 14.29 2.27
N HIS A 104 0.22 14.20 3.46
CA HIS A 104 -0.48 13.87 4.72
C HIS A 104 -1.50 14.93 5.17
N TYR A 105 -1.39 16.18 4.68
CA TYR A 105 -2.32 17.25 5.01
C TYR A 105 -3.51 17.34 4.05
N ARG A 106 -3.54 16.50 3.02
CA ARG A 106 -4.64 16.50 2.04
C ARG A 106 -5.89 15.91 2.69
N MET A 107 -6.95 16.69 2.69
CA MET A 107 -8.29 16.23 3.06
C MET A 107 -9.07 15.95 1.78
N ILE A 108 -9.70 14.78 1.70
CA ILE A 108 -10.65 14.43 0.65
C ILE A 108 -12.05 14.40 1.25
N ASP A 109 -13.03 14.92 0.51
CA ASP A 109 -14.43 14.82 0.92
C ASP A 109 -14.90 13.36 0.85
N GLU A 110 -15.74 12.93 1.80
CA GLU A 110 -16.20 11.54 1.90
C GLU A 110 -16.93 11.08 0.62
N LYS A 111 -17.72 11.97 0.00
CA LYS A 111 -18.44 11.64 -1.24
C LYS A 111 -17.47 11.44 -2.40
N GLU A 112 -16.41 12.25 -2.46
CA GLU A 112 -15.37 12.12 -3.48
C GLU A 112 -14.56 10.83 -3.26
N ALA A 113 -14.16 10.53 -2.03
CA ALA A 113 -13.46 9.30 -1.69
C ALA A 113 -14.28 8.05 -2.08
N LEU A 114 -15.58 8.05 -1.73
CA LEU A 114 -16.49 6.96 -2.08
C LEU A 114 -16.64 6.80 -3.60
N GLN A 115 -16.74 7.90 -4.34
CA GLN A 115 -16.84 7.83 -5.80
C GLN A 115 -15.57 7.25 -6.41
N ARG A 116 -14.39 7.69 -5.98
CA ARG A 116 -13.11 7.17 -6.46
C ARG A 116 -12.94 5.67 -6.19
N ILE A 117 -13.38 5.18 -5.02
CA ILE A 117 -13.37 3.75 -4.70
C ILE A 117 -14.26 2.96 -5.66
N ARG A 118 -15.47 3.47 -5.97
CA ARG A 118 -16.37 2.82 -6.93
C ARG A 118 -15.80 2.77 -8.35
N ASP A 119 -15.23 3.87 -8.80
CA ASP A 119 -14.60 3.95 -10.13
C ASP A 119 -13.41 2.98 -10.23
N LEU A 120 -12.63 2.85 -9.15
CA LEU A 120 -11.55 1.88 -9.04
C LEU A 120 -12.07 0.44 -9.11
N ASP A 121 -13.14 0.10 -8.39
CA ASP A 121 -13.75 -1.23 -8.42
C ASP A 121 -14.19 -1.60 -9.85
N GLU A 122 -14.79 -0.67 -10.59
CA GLU A 122 -15.18 -0.89 -11.99
C GLU A 122 -13.96 -1.15 -12.88
N LEU A 123 -12.89 -0.37 -12.71
CA LEU A 123 -11.65 -0.54 -13.48
C LEU A 123 -10.99 -1.89 -13.21
N VAL A 124 -10.96 -2.32 -11.94
CA VAL A 124 -10.44 -3.64 -11.54
C VAL A 124 -11.24 -4.75 -12.21
N GLN A 125 -12.58 -4.68 -12.16
CA GLN A 125 -13.44 -5.70 -12.78
C GLN A 125 -13.19 -5.81 -14.30
N GLN A 126 -13.03 -4.69 -15.00
CA GLN A 126 -12.74 -4.68 -16.43
C GLN A 126 -11.37 -5.29 -16.73
N THR A 127 -10.36 -4.91 -15.95
CA THR A 127 -8.97 -5.34 -16.15
C THR A 127 -8.78 -6.82 -15.81
N SER A 128 -9.41 -7.32 -14.74
CA SER A 128 -9.38 -8.74 -14.37
C SER A 128 -10.02 -9.61 -15.44
N LYS A 129 -11.18 -9.22 -16.00
CA LYS A 129 -11.81 -9.94 -17.12
C LYS A 129 -10.90 -9.99 -18.37
N ALA A 130 -10.18 -8.91 -18.65
CA ALA A 130 -9.24 -8.88 -19.77
C ALA A 130 -8.04 -9.82 -19.52
N TYR A 131 -7.51 -9.83 -18.30
CA TYR A 131 -6.41 -10.71 -17.88
C TYR A 131 -6.78 -12.19 -17.98
N GLU A 132 -7.97 -12.57 -17.52
CA GLU A 132 -8.49 -13.94 -17.61
C GLU A 132 -8.60 -14.42 -19.05
N LYS A 133 -9.11 -13.58 -19.96
CA LYS A 133 -9.20 -13.88 -21.39
C LYS A 133 -7.84 -14.07 -22.06
N GLN A 134 -6.81 -13.37 -21.60
CA GLN A 134 -5.44 -13.51 -22.12
C GLN A 134 -4.70 -14.71 -21.53
N SER A 135 -5.16 -15.20 -20.37
CA SER A 135 -4.55 -16.33 -19.65
C SER A 135 -5.27 -17.66 -19.93
N SER A 136 -6.31 -17.66 -20.76
CA SER A 136 -7.08 -18.82 -21.23
C SER A 136 -6.67 -19.20 -22.64
#